data_AF-A0A496LKW2-F1
#
_entry.id   AF-A0A496LKW2-F1
#
_cell.length_a   1.000
_cell.length_b   1.000
_cell.length_c   1.000
_cell.angle_alpha   90.00
_cell.angle_beta   90.00
_cell.angle_gamma   90.00
#
_symmetry.space_group_name_H-M   'P 1'
#
loop_
_entity.id
_entity.type
_entity.pdbx_description
1 polymer ?
#
loop_
_entity_poly.entity_id
_entity_poly.type
_entity_poly.pdbx_seq_one_letter_code
_entity_poly.pdbx_strand_id
1 'polypeptide(L)'
;MDEADGDAQNPLFHLITLDPLPRDLPVRSLPRLILAAHVREVNEGEIVFYEHDAQGMPRRIGERTQVEYAFDEPIKECEATLAPTPARWAAQDWGMSNSRQNLARIGGEPSWIQGALVPTCPICGEKMEFLMQLDSELPSCEQGGEVMFGSGGILYVFWCERTRVS
;
A
#
# COMPACT_ATOMS: atom_id res chain seq x y z
N MET A 1 -7.13 -14.28 20.75
CA MET A 1 -8.30 -14.93 20.10
C MET A 1 -9.20 -13.85 19.48
N ASP A 2 -8.59 -12.79 18.91
CA ASP A 2 -9.26 -11.51 18.54
C ASP A 2 -9.20 -11.20 17.04
N GLU A 3 -8.50 -11.99 16.21
CA GLU A 3 -8.33 -11.66 14.79
C GLU A 3 -9.63 -11.77 13.98
N ALA A 4 -10.53 -12.70 14.33
CA ALA A 4 -11.73 -12.95 13.53
C ALA A 4 -12.80 -11.84 13.62
N ASP A 5 -12.86 -11.09 14.73
CA ASP A 5 -13.85 -10.03 14.94
C ASP A 5 -13.36 -8.68 14.40
N GLY A 6 -12.05 -8.43 14.48
CA GLY A 6 -11.43 -7.20 13.96
C GLY A 6 -11.60 -7.06 12.45
N ASP A 7 -11.38 -8.13 11.69
CA ASP A 7 -11.48 -8.10 10.22
C ASP A 7 -12.95 -8.07 9.74
N ALA A 8 -13.89 -8.55 10.56
CA ALA A 8 -15.32 -8.44 10.26
C ALA A 8 -15.82 -6.98 10.35
N GLN A 9 -15.27 -6.22 11.30
CA GLN A 9 -15.62 -4.81 11.52
C GLN A 9 -14.81 -3.88 10.60
N ASN A 10 -13.55 -4.23 10.32
CA ASN A 10 -12.65 -3.51 9.43
C ASN A 10 -12.01 -4.50 8.45
N PRO A 11 -12.57 -4.70 7.25
CA PRO A 11 -12.11 -5.71 6.32
C PRO A 11 -10.73 -5.41 5.75
N LEU A 12 -9.93 -6.46 5.58
CA LEU A 12 -8.64 -6.42 4.91
C LEU A 12 -8.85 -6.38 3.39
N PHE A 13 -8.57 -5.24 2.75
CA PHE A 13 -8.74 -5.08 1.31
C PHE A 13 -7.48 -5.48 0.56
N HIS A 14 -7.65 -6.35 -0.44
CA HIS A 14 -6.60 -6.66 -1.38
C HIS A 14 -6.21 -5.41 -2.18
N LEU A 15 -4.90 -5.14 -2.23
CA LEU A 15 -4.35 -4.01 -2.99
C LEU A 15 -3.72 -4.50 -4.29
N ILE A 16 -2.82 -5.48 -4.19
CA ILE A 16 -2.14 -6.07 -5.35
C ILE A 16 -1.52 -7.43 -4.99
N THR A 17 -1.47 -8.33 -5.97
CA THR A 17 -0.66 -9.55 -5.94
C THR A 17 0.47 -9.40 -6.94
N LEU A 18 1.71 -9.63 -6.51
CA LEU A 18 2.90 -9.67 -7.37
C LEU A 18 3.40 -11.11 -7.46
N ASP A 19 3.19 -11.74 -8.62
CA ASP A 19 3.59 -13.12 -8.91
C ASP A 19 3.89 -13.30 -10.41
N PRO A 20 5.17 -13.32 -10.83
CA PRO A 20 6.36 -13.20 -10.00
C PRO A 20 6.63 -11.75 -9.56
N LEU A 21 7.45 -11.59 -8.52
CA LEU A 21 7.97 -10.28 -8.11
C LEU A 21 8.95 -9.69 -9.15
N PRO A 22 8.83 -8.40 -9.52
CA PRO A 22 9.86 -7.69 -10.26
C PRO A 22 11.20 -7.70 -9.50
N ARG A 23 12.30 -7.94 -10.22
CA ARG A 23 13.64 -8.17 -9.62
C ARG A 23 14.23 -6.98 -8.88
N ASP A 24 13.81 -5.77 -9.24
CA ASP A 24 14.36 -4.52 -8.71
C ASP A 24 13.67 -4.07 -7.41
N LEU A 25 12.73 -4.87 -6.88
CA LEU A 25 12.04 -4.58 -5.64
C LEU A 25 12.86 -5.00 -4.41
N PRO A 26 12.63 -4.35 -3.26
CA PRO A 26 13.32 -4.70 -2.02
C PRO A 26 12.93 -6.09 -1.46
N VAL A 27 11.96 -6.76 -2.07
CA VAL A 27 11.44 -8.08 -1.64
C VAL A 27 12.29 -9.19 -2.24
N ARG A 28 13.20 -9.75 -1.42
CA ARG A 28 14.23 -10.72 -1.87
C ARG A 28 13.99 -12.14 -1.35
N SER A 29 13.30 -12.28 -0.21
CA SER A 29 13.09 -13.57 0.47
C SER A 29 11.80 -14.29 0.09
N LEU A 30 10.93 -13.66 -0.70
CA LEU A 30 9.65 -14.23 -1.11
C LEU A 30 9.58 -14.39 -2.64
N PRO A 31 9.00 -15.49 -3.16
CA PRO A 31 8.81 -15.67 -4.59
C PRO A 31 7.60 -14.88 -5.14
N ARG A 32 6.65 -14.55 -4.25
CA ARG A 32 5.43 -13.80 -4.52
C ARG A 32 5.08 -12.93 -3.31
N LEU A 33 4.29 -11.88 -3.52
CA LEU A 33 3.81 -11.01 -2.44
C LEU A 33 2.35 -10.65 -2.66
N ILE A 34 1.56 -10.68 -1.60
CA ILE A 34 0.21 -10.12 -1.58
C ILE A 34 0.23 -8.94 -0.64
N LEU A 35 -0.14 -7.76 -1.13
CA LEU A 35 -0.33 -6.58 -0.30
C LEU A 35 -1.83 -6.38 -0.11
N ALA A 36 -2.21 -6.20 1.14
CA ALA A 36 -3.57 -5.93 1.54
C ALA A 36 -3.54 -4.99 2.74
N ALA A 37 -4.56 -4.17 2.89
CA ALA A 37 -4.63 -3.21 3.98
C ALA A 37 -6.05 -3.02 4.48
N HIS A 38 -6.15 -2.77 5.78
CA HIS A 38 -7.29 -2.14 6.40
C HIS A 38 -7.31 -0.66 5.99
N VAL A 39 -7.87 -0.35 4.82
CA VAL A 39 -7.84 0.99 4.21
C VAL A 39 -8.38 2.06 5.16
N ARG A 40 -9.35 1.72 6.00
CA ARG A 40 -9.90 2.63 7.00
C ARG A 40 -8.88 3.10 8.03
N GLU A 41 -8.02 2.21 8.52
CA GLU A 41 -6.94 2.60 9.45
C GLU A 41 -5.93 3.51 8.75
N VAL A 42 -5.61 3.22 7.48
CA VAL A 42 -4.74 4.08 6.66
C VAL A 42 -5.35 5.48 6.51
N ASN A 43 -6.66 5.56 6.28
CA ASN A 43 -7.37 6.81 6.03
C ASN A 43 -7.42 7.74 7.25
N GLU A 44 -7.34 7.20 8.47
CA GLU A 44 -7.19 7.99 9.71
C GLU A 44 -5.77 8.58 9.87
N GLY A 45 -4.87 8.35 8.91
CA GLY A 45 -3.50 8.87 8.91
C GLY A 45 -2.50 8.00 9.67
N GLU A 46 -2.88 6.78 10.05
CA GLU A 46 -2.04 5.85 10.80
C GLU A 46 -1.06 5.11 9.89
N ILE A 47 0.13 4.80 10.42
CA ILE A 47 1.03 3.81 9.82
C ILE A 47 0.61 2.44 10.33
N VAL A 48 0.14 1.60 9.43
CA VAL A 48 -0.25 0.22 9.71
C VAL A 48 0.79 -0.76 9.19
N PHE A 49 1.03 -1.82 9.96
CA PHE A 49 2.06 -2.81 9.66
C PHE A 49 1.47 -4.20 9.48
N TYR A 50 2.01 -4.94 8.51
CA TYR A 50 1.61 -6.32 8.19
C TYR A 50 2.86 -7.21 8.09
N GLU A 51 2.87 -8.30 8.85
CA GLU A 51 3.89 -9.35 8.72
C GLU A 51 3.44 -10.35 7.66
N HIS A 52 4.35 -10.76 6.77
CA HIS A 52 4.04 -11.70 5.69
C HIS A 52 4.63 -13.08 5.96
N ASP A 53 3.81 -14.10 5.71
CA ASP A 53 4.24 -15.49 5.79
C ASP A 53 5.13 -15.91 4.60
N ALA A 54 5.49 -17.20 4.53
CA ALA A 54 6.32 -17.73 3.46
C ALA A 54 5.63 -17.74 2.08
N GLN A 55 4.30 -17.60 2.05
CA GLN A 55 3.47 -17.50 0.85
C GLN A 55 3.22 -16.04 0.45
N GLY A 56 3.71 -15.08 1.25
CA GLY A 56 3.52 -13.65 1.03
C GLY A 56 2.17 -13.12 1.49
N MET A 57 1.39 -13.91 2.24
CA MET A 57 0.10 -13.47 2.79
C MET A 57 0.32 -12.50 3.95
N PRO A 58 -0.33 -11.33 3.95
CA PRO A 58 -0.20 -10.35 5.03
C PRO A 58 -1.04 -10.73 6.25
N ARG A 59 -0.50 -10.47 7.44
CA ARG A 59 -1.20 -10.52 8.72
C ARG A 59 -0.94 -9.23 9.49
N ARG A 60 -2.01 -8.53 9.89
CA ARG A 60 -1.93 -7.24 10.62
C ARG A 60 -1.22 -7.42 11.97
N ILE A 61 -0.23 -6.58 12.28
CA ILE A 61 0.55 -6.61 13.54
C ILE A 61 0.63 -5.26 14.25
N GLY A 62 0.61 -5.25 15.58
CA GLY A 62 0.62 -4.01 16.38
C GLY A 62 -0.79 -3.62 16.86
N GLU A 63 -0.89 -2.45 17.50
CA GLU A 63 -2.16 -1.95 18.02
C GLU A 63 -3.09 -1.55 16.86
N ARG A 64 -4.40 -1.79 17.02
CA ARG A 64 -5.44 -1.40 16.07
C ARG A 64 -6.14 -0.14 16.56
N THR A 65 -6.31 0.83 15.68
CA THR A 65 -7.07 2.04 15.95
C THR A 65 -8.56 1.78 15.78
N GLN A 66 -9.38 2.37 16.66
CA GLN A 66 -10.82 2.36 16.48
C GLN A 66 -11.20 3.36 15.38
N VAL A 67 -11.76 2.88 14.28
CA VAL A 67 -12.18 3.70 13.14
C VAL A 67 -13.55 4.32 13.44
N GLU A 68 -13.70 5.64 13.28
CA GLU A 68 -14.96 6.36 13.53
C GLU A 68 -15.88 6.41 12.28
N TYR A 69 -15.30 6.44 11.08
CA TYR A 69 -16.05 6.57 9.82
C TYR A 69 -16.18 5.23 9.06
N ALA A 70 -17.34 4.98 8.47
CA ALA A 70 -17.73 3.66 8.00
C ALA A 70 -18.32 3.67 6.58
N PHE A 71 -17.53 4.00 5.57
CA PHE A 71 -17.71 3.42 4.25
C PHE A 71 -16.45 3.58 3.39
N ASP A 72 -15.76 2.47 3.16
CA ASP A 72 -14.76 2.34 2.09
C ASP A 72 -15.11 1.08 1.32
N GLU A 73 -14.96 1.14 0.01
CA GLU A 73 -15.15 -0.01 -0.86
C GLU A 73 -13.82 -0.60 -1.28
N PRO A 74 -13.74 -1.93 -1.47
CA PRO A 74 -12.53 -2.54 -1.98
C PRO A 74 -12.27 -2.06 -3.41
N ILE A 75 -10.98 -2.05 -3.76
CA ILE A 75 -10.54 -1.88 -5.14
C ILE A 75 -11.19 -2.98 -5.99
N LYS A 76 -11.71 -2.59 -7.14
CA LYS A 76 -12.31 -3.51 -8.10
C LYS A 76 -11.28 -4.55 -8.54
N GLU A 77 -11.65 -5.82 -8.42
CA GLU A 77 -10.81 -6.92 -8.90
C GLU A 77 -10.54 -6.77 -10.40
N CYS A 78 -9.26 -6.71 -10.76
CA CYS A 78 -8.79 -6.61 -12.13
C CYS A 78 -7.36 -7.11 -12.28
N GLU A 79 -6.99 -7.43 -13.52
CA GLU A 79 -5.59 -7.66 -13.88
C GLU A 79 -4.92 -6.33 -14.24
N ALA A 80 -3.73 -6.10 -13.69
CA ALA A 80 -2.90 -4.93 -14.01
C ALA A 80 -1.59 -5.38 -14.66
N THR A 81 -1.09 -4.58 -15.61
CA THR A 81 0.21 -4.79 -16.24
C THR A 81 1.20 -3.71 -15.83
N LEU A 82 2.44 -4.10 -15.57
CA LEU A 82 3.52 -3.15 -15.30
C LEU A 82 4.16 -2.66 -16.60
N ALA A 83 4.38 -1.35 -16.68
CA ALA A 83 5.12 -0.72 -17.77
C ALA A 83 6.34 0.03 -17.19
N PRO A 84 7.50 0.01 -17.86
CA PRO A 84 8.65 0.81 -17.45
C PRO A 84 8.29 2.29 -17.37
N THR A 85 8.64 2.93 -16.26
CA THR A 85 8.39 4.36 -16.08
C THR A 85 9.38 5.16 -16.94
N PRO A 86 8.92 6.06 -17.83
CA PRO A 86 9.81 6.91 -18.61
C PRO A 86 10.73 7.74 -17.70
N ALA A 87 11.99 7.94 -18.11
CA ALA A 87 12.99 8.64 -17.28
C ALA A 87 12.55 10.03 -16.79
N ARG A 88 11.74 10.75 -17.58
CA ARG A 88 11.18 12.06 -17.19
C ARG A 88 10.25 12.02 -15.97
N TRP A 89 9.80 10.83 -15.59
CA TRP A 89 8.92 10.56 -14.45
C TRP A 89 9.60 9.75 -13.34
N ALA A 90 10.93 9.61 -13.39
CA ALA A 90 11.69 8.93 -12.35
C ALA A 90 11.53 9.63 -10.99
N ALA A 91 11.53 10.96 -10.98
CA ALA A 91 11.13 11.79 -9.86
C ALA A 91 9.93 12.65 -10.28
N GLN A 92 8.91 12.73 -9.42
CA GLN A 92 7.71 13.51 -9.67
C GLN A 92 7.37 14.32 -8.41
N ASP A 93 7.15 15.61 -8.60
CA ASP A 93 6.62 16.49 -7.56
C ASP A 93 5.09 16.47 -7.67
N TRP A 94 4.42 16.03 -6.60
CA TRP A 94 2.96 15.98 -6.58
C TRP A 94 2.34 17.36 -6.76
N GLY A 95 2.93 18.42 -6.19
CA GLY A 95 2.43 19.80 -6.30
C GLY A 95 2.51 20.39 -7.72
N MET A 96 3.29 19.76 -8.60
CA MET A 96 3.38 20.09 -10.03
C MET A 96 2.55 19.14 -10.90
N SER A 97 1.69 18.30 -10.29
CA SER A 97 0.84 17.37 -11.01
C SER A 97 -0.28 18.08 -11.77
N ASN A 98 -0.59 17.57 -12.96
CA ASN A 98 -1.58 18.12 -13.89
C ASN A 98 -2.42 17.02 -14.54
N SER A 99 -2.70 15.96 -13.77
CA SER A 99 -3.49 14.78 -14.19
C SER A 99 -2.89 13.99 -15.35
N ARG A 100 -1.58 14.15 -15.62
CA ARG A 100 -0.82 13.38 -16.63
C ARG A 100 0.29 12.52 -16.03
N GLN A 101 0.41 12.54 -14.71
CA GLN A 101 1.41 11.83 -13.93
C GLN A 101 0.99 10.38 -13.76
N ASN A 102 1.97 9.49 -13.62
CA ASN A 102 1.71 8.14 -13.17
C ASN A 102 2.01 8.09 -11.67
N LEU A 103 0.96 8.16 -10.85
CA LEU A 103 1.04 8.15 -9.38
C LEU A 103 0.75 6.77 -8.78
N ALA A 104 0.42 5.77 -9.60
CA ALA A 104 0.43 4.35 -9.23
C ALA A 104 1.74 3.71 -9.71
N ARG A 105 2.67 3.45 -8.79
CA ARG A 105 4.03 3.01 -9.12
C ARG A 105 4.53 1.93 -8.18
N ILE A 106 5.37 1.04 -8.70
CA ILE A 106 6.06 0.02 -7.94
C ILE A 106 7.56 0.25 -8.11
N GLY A 107 8.29 0.32 -7.00
CA GLY A 107 9.69 0.74 -6.94
C GLY A 107 9.91 2.22 -7.28
N GLY A 108 11.17 2.60 -7.40
CA GLY A 108 11.58 3.99 -7.68
C GLY A 108 11.54 4.89 -6.44
N GLU A 109 11.48 6.20 -6.65
CA GLU A 109 11.41 7.19 -5.57
C GLU A 109 9.95 7.65 -5.35
N PRO A 110 9.46 7.77 -4.10
CA PRO A 110 8.10 8.20 -3.80
C PRO A 110 7.80 9.63 -4.28
N SER A 111 6.56 9.87 -4.71
CA SER A 111 6.02 11.22 -4.96
C SER A 111 5.34 11.74 -3.69
N TRP A 112 6.02 12.55 -2.89
CA TRP A 112 5.47 13.06 -1.63
C TRP A 112 4.45 14.18 -1.84
N ILE A 113 3.30 14.09 -1.17
CA ILE A 113 2.26 15.15 -1.16
C ILE A 113 2.56 16.23 -0.10
N GLN A 114 2.95 15.80 1.10
CA GLN A 114 3.21 16.68 2.24
C GLN A 114 4.70 16.63 2.62
N GLY A 115 5.05 15.80 3.59
CA GLY A 115 6.43 15.53 4.00
C GLY A 115 6.82 14.10 3.70
N ALA A 116 8.12 13.89 3.49
CA ALA A 116 8.66 12.54 3.41
C ALA A 116 8.59 11.86 4.78
N LEU A 117 7.87 10.75 4.85
CA LEU A 117 7.77 9.92 6.03
C LEU A 117 8.14 8.49 5.66
N VAL A 118 9.33 8.06 6.11
CA VAL A 118 9.78 6.67 5.91
C VAL A 118 9.64 5.93 7.23
N PRO A 119 8.81 4.89 7.31
CA PRO A 119 8.61 4.14 8.54
C PRO A 119 9.86 3.36 8.94
N THR A 120 9.95 3.11 10.23
CA THR A 120 10.90 2.16 10.81
C THR A 120 10.14 0.88 11.11
N CYS A 121 10.74 -0.28 10.81
CA CYS A 121 10.11 -1.56 11.07
C CYS A 121 9.84 -1.74 12.59
N PRO A 122 8.61 -2.11 12.99
CA PRO A 122 8.26 -2.24 14.40
C PRO A 122 8.90 -3.48 15.06
N ILE A 123 9.45 -4.42 14.26
CA ILE A 123 10.07 -5.65 14.77
C ILE A 123 11.58 -5.48 14.95
N CYS A 124 12.29 -5.00 13.92
CA CYS A 124 13.76 -4.91 13.94
C CYS A 124 14.32 -3.51 14.18
N GLY A 125 13.50 -2.46 14.10
CA GLY A 125 13.95 -1.07 14.27
C GLY A 125 14.75 -0.51 13.09
N GLU A 126 14.82 -1.20 11.95
CA GLU A 126 15.51 -0.73 10.76
C GLU A 126 14.59 0.14 9.87
N LYS A 127 15.17 1.13 9.19
CA LYS A 127 14.46 1.92 8.18
C LYS A 127 13.95 1.02 7.06
N MET A 128 12.68 1.16 6.69
CA MET A 128 12.08 0.36 5.63
C MET A 128 12.39 0.92 4.23
N GLU A 129 12.44 0.03 3.23
CA GLU A 129 12.66 0.38 1.82
C GLU A 129 11.33 0.68 1.14
N PHE A 130 11.26 1.69 0.27
CA PHE A 130 10.04 1.97 -0.48
C PHE A 130 9.72 0.83 -1.45
N LEU A 131 8.45 0.40 -1.47
CA LEU A 131 8.00 -0.71 -2.30
C LEU A 131 7.06 -0.23 -3.40
N MET A 132 6.03 0.53 -3.06
CA MET A 132 5.06 1.03 -4.05
C MET A 132 4.26 2.21 -3.52
N GLN A 133 3.58 2.90 -4.44
CA GLN A 133 2.54 3.85 -4.14
C GLN A 133 1.31 3.62 -5.02
N LEU A 134 0.13 3.90 -4.47
CA LEU A 134 -1.13 3.93 -5.20
C LEU A 134 -1.78 5.28 -4.98
N ASP A 135 -2.17 5.92 -6.08
CA ASP A 135 -2.99 7.12 -6.01
C ASP A 135 -4.42 6.78 -5.59
N SER A 136 -5.16 7.79 -5.18
CA SER A 136 -6.62 7.69 -5.10
C SER A 136 -7.22 7.53 -6.51
N GLU A 137 -8.55 7.51 -6.62
CA GLU A 137 -9.26 7.39 -7.90
C GLU A 137 -9.05 6.01 -8.59
N LEU A 138 -8.67 4.98 -7.81
CA LEU A 138 -8.68 3.60 -8.29
C LEU A 138 -10.13 3.13 -8.43
N PRO A 139 -10.49 2.32 -9.45
CA PRO A 139 -11.85 1.82 -9.60
C PRO A 139 -12.30 1.03 -8.36
N SER A 140 -13.47 1.35 -7.80
CA SER A 140 -14.09 0.55 -6.73
C SER A 140 -15.10 -0.46 -7.28
N CYS A 141 -15.62 -1.31 -6.39
CA CYS A 141 -16.67 -2.28 -6.74
C CYS A 141 -18.03 -1.62 -7.07
N GLU A 142 -18.32 -0.42 -6.57
CA GLU A 142 -19.47 0.38 -6.99
C GLU A 142 -19.32 0.86 -8.44
N GLN A 143 -20.45 0.87 -9.15
CA GLN A 143 -20.46 1.28 -10.54
C GLN A 143 -20.15 2.78 -10.67
N GLY A 144 -18.94 3.08 -11.15
CA GLY A 144 -18.45 4.46 -11.26
C GLY A 144 -17.91 5.02 -9.94
N GLY A 145 -17.73 4.16 -8.93
CA GLY A 145 -17.07 4.52 -7.67
C GLY A 145 -15.55 4.44 -7.77
N GLU A 146 -14.91 5.12 -6.83
CA GLU A 146 -13.47 5.29 -6.74
C GLU A 146 -13.01 5.07 -5.29
N VAL A 147 -11.85 4.43 -5.12
CA VAL A 147 -11.19 4.28 -3.83
C VAL A 147 -10.41 5.54 -3.52
N MET A 148 -10.65 6.10 -2.34
CA MET A 148 -10.00 7.31 -1.86
C MET A 148 -9.09 6.97 -0.67
N PHE A 149 -7.85 7.46 -0.73
CA PHE A 149 -6.93 7.41 0.40
C PHE A 149 -6.98 8.75 1.13
N GLY A 150 -7.71 8.82 2.24
CA GLY A 150 -8.05 10.07 2.93
C GLY A 150 -8.87 10.99 2.02
N SER A 151 -8.46 12.25 1.89
CA SER A 151 -9.12 13.24 1.02
C SER A 151 -8.45 13.35 -0.36
N GLY A 152 -8.21 12.21 -1.02
CA GLY A 152 -7.56 12.15 -2.35
C GLY A 152 -6.03 12.12 -2.28
N GLY A 153 -5.49 11.44 -1.28
CA GLY A 153 -4.05 11.24 -1.09
C GLY A 153 -3.49 10.06 -1.85
N ILE A 154 -2.25 9.69 -1.50
CA ILE A 154 -1.52 8.54 -2.03
C ILE A 154 -1.25 7.58 -0.89
N LEU A 155 -1.57 6.30 -1.09
CA LEU A 155 -1.10 5.21 -0.25
C LEU A 155 0.36 4.92 -0.59
N TYR A 156 1.22 4.89 0.43
CA TYR A 156 2.62 4.46 0.29
C TYR A 156 2.83 3.14 1.04
N VAL A 157 3.53 2.20 0.40
CA VAL A 157 3.88 0.92 0.98
C VAL A 157 5.40 0.82 1.06
N PHE A 158 5.89 0.40 2.23
CA PHE A 158 7.29 0.16 2.48
C PHE A 158 7.51 -1.32 2.76
N TRP A 159 8.77 -1.77 2.79
CA TRP A 159 9.12 -3.16 3.02
C TRP A 159 10.34 -3.27 3.92
N CYS A 160 10.27 -4.16 4.89
CA CYS A 160 11.39 -4.63 5.67
C CYS A 160 11.73 -6.06 5.27
N GLU A 161 12.82 -6.22 4.53
CA GLU A 161 13.27 -7.53 4.06
C GLU A 161 13.64 -8.48 5.20
N ARG A 162 14.21 -7.94 6.29
CA ARG A 162 14.69 -8.72 7.43
C ARG A 162 13.56 -9.46 8.17
N THR A 163 12.39 -8.85 8.25
CA THR A 163 11.25 -9.36 9.04
C THR A 163 10.00 -9.60 8.20
N ARG A 164 10.08 -9.38 6.88
CA ARG A 164 8.96 -9.49 5.93
C ARG A 164 7.74 -8.67 6.37
N VAL A 165 8.00 -7.43 6.78
CA VAL A 165 6.94 -6.50 7.19
C VAL A 165 6.73 -5.49 6.08
N SER A 166 5.48 -5.25 5.70
CA SER A 166 5.07 -4.08 4.92
C SER A 166 4.44 -3.01 5.81
#